data_AF-A0A7S4FHT1-F1
#
_entry.id   AF-A0A7S4FHT1-F1
#
_cell.length_a   1.000
_cell.length_b   1.000
_cell.length_c   1.000
_cell.angle_alpha   90.00
_cell.angle_beta   90.00
_cell.angle_gamma   90.00
#
_symmetry.space_group_name_H-M   'P 1'
#
loop_
_entity.id
_entity.type
_entity.pdbx_description
1 polymer ?
#
loop_
_entity_poly.entity_id
_entity_poly.type
_entity_poly.pdbx_seq_one_letter_code
_entity_poly.pdbx_strand_id
1 'polypeptide(L)'
;FFDVSFRFLGCRPPLSAWAIVHGAASPVRSGPGPMSGDAAPAQGPATADPFDAPQFDPVEYFNRHFPDEQSLTQLDAFAADLQGRIQGTDTALVESVKTQSVLSARVGGDLQRSWEAMQVLLGRVTEIQQKADDSERMVNDICSDIRALDRGKRNLTLSIKSLERLQM
;
A
#
# COMPACT_ATOMS: atom_id res chain seq x y z
N PHE A 1 -7.86 16.96 -19.11
CA PHE A 1 -6.55 17.54 -19.48
C PHE A 1 -5.46 16.46 -19.60
N PHE A 2 -5.83 15.24 -19.99
CA PHE A 2 -4.91 14.17 -20.40
C PHE A 2 -5.39 13.73 -21.78
N ASP A 3 -4.89 14.40 -22.82
CA ASP A 3 -4.98 13.93 -24.20
C ASP A 3 -3.64 14.27 -24.84
N VAL A 4 -2.78 13.26 -24.96
CA VAL A 4 -1.64 13.32 -25.87
C VAL A 4 -1.95 12.34 -26.98
N SER A 5 -2.62 12.88 -27.99
CA SER A 5 -2.85 12.30 -29.31
C SER A 5 -1.61 11.55 -29.83
N PHE A 6 -1.72 10.23 -29.88
CA PHE A 6 -0.81 9.34 -30.59
C PHE A 6 -1.14 9.42 -32.09
N ARG A 7 -0.51 10.35 -32.81
CA ARG A 7 -0.57 10.45 -34.27
C ARG A 7 0.83 10.26 -34.84
N PHE A 8 1.17 9.02 -35.19
CA PHE A 8 2.24 8.75 -36.16
C PHE A 8 1.75 7.75 -37.22
N LEU A 9 1.98 8.16 -38.47
CA LEU A 9 1.55 7.57 -39.73
C LEU A 9 1.94 6.09 -39.88
N GLY A 10 0.98 5.28 -40.36
CA GLY A 10 1.17 4.68 -41.69
C GLY A 10 1.53 3.21 -41.82
N CYS A 11 1.63 2.40 -40.76
CA CYS A 11 1.75 0.95 -40.89
C CYS A 11 0.88 0.24 -39.84
N ARG A 12 -0.23 -0.35 -40.30
CA ARG A 12 -1.17 -1.10 -39.46
C ARG A 12 -0.85 -2.60 -39.60
N PRO A 13 -0.18 -3.24 -38.62
CA PRO A 13 0.06 -4.68 -38.68
C PRO A 13 -1.24 -5.45 -38.38
N PRO A 14 -1.37 -6.70 -38.86
CA PRO A 14 -2.58 -7.50 -38.71
C PRO A 14 -2.87 -7.83 -37.25
N LEU A 15 -4.15 -7.81 -36.90
CA LEU A 15 -4.73 -7.81 -35.55
C LEU A 15 -4.60 -9.16 -34.77
N SER A 16 -3.59 -9.98 -35.04
CA SER A 16 -3.43 -11.29 -34.37
C SER A 16 -2.23 -11.42 -33.44
N ALA A 17 -1.39 -10.38 -33.29
CA ALA A 17 -0.19 -10.44 -32.43
C ALA A 17 -0.34 -9.74 -31.06
N TRP A 18 -1.43 -9.01 -30.81
CA TRP A 18 -1.68 -8.36 -29.51
C TRP A 18 -2.58 -9.15 -28.55
N ALA A 19 -3.04 -10.34 -28.98
CA ALA A 19 -3.95 -11.18 -28.20
C ALA A 19 -3.28 -12.03 -27.11
N ILE A 20 -1.96 -11.92 -26.88
CA ILE A 20 -1.24 -12.68 -25.85
C ILE A 20 -0.96 -11.86 -24.58
N VAL A 21 -1.17 -10.54 -24.57
CA VAL A 21 -0.85 -9.69 -23.40
C VAL A 21 -2.07 -9.02 -22.75
N HIS A 22 -3.23 -9.01 -23.39
CA HIS A 22 -4.47 -8.52 -22.76
C HIS A 22 -5.63 -9.50 -22.96
N GLY A 23 -5.83 -10.39 -21.99
CA GLY A 23 -7.04 -11.19 -21.84
C GLY A 23 -8.18 -10.36 -21.23
N ALA A 24 -9.14 -9.96 -22.07
CA ALA A 24 -10.54 -9.76 -21.71
C ALA A 24 -11.27 -11.09 -22.03
N ALA A 25 -12.32 -11.59 -21.35
CA ALA A 25 -13.37 -11.06 -20.48
C ALA A 25 -13.85 -12.24 -19.57
N SER A 26 -14.69 -12.16 -18.53
CA SER A 26 -15.98 -11.47 -18.37
C SER A 26 -16.53 -11.75 -16.93
N PRO A 27 -17.73 -11.26 -16.52
CA PRO A 27 -18.01 -10.71 -15.19
C PRO A 27 -18.64 -11.68 -14.18
N VAL A 28 -18.45 -11.41 -12.89
CA VAL A 28 -19.37 -11.88 -11.84
C VAL A 28 -19.75 -10.73 -10.90
N ARG A 29 -21.06 -10.56 -10.73
CA ARG A 29 -21.73 -9.61 -9.87
C ARG A 29 -22.00 -10.29 -8.52
N SER A 30 -21.38 -9.79 -7.46
CA SER A 30 -21.90 -9.85 -6.08
C SER A 30 -20.94 -9.06 -5.18
N GLY A 31 -21.39 -7.90 -4.69
CA GLY A 31 -20.67 -7.10 -3.70
C GLY A 31 -20.58 -7.82 -2.34
N PRO A 32 -19.69 -7.34 -1.44
CA PRO A 32 -20.16 -6.35 -0.47
C PRO A 32 -19.12 -5.27 -0.10
N GLY A 33 -19.64 -4.07 0.23
CA GLY A 33 -19.23 -3.27 1.40
C GLY A 33 -17.94 -2.43 1.36
N PRO A 34 -17.94 -1.19 1.87
CA PRO A 34 -16.77 -0.31 1.90
C PRO A 34 -15.79 -0.73 3.00
N MET A 35 -14.51 -0.81 2.63
CA MET A 35 -13.36 -0.95 3.53
C MET A 35 -13.16 0.38 4.29
N SER A 36 -13.89 0.55 5.37
CA SER A 36 -13.57 1.46 6.47
C SER A 36 -13.03 0.60 7.60
N GLY A 37 -11.72 0.33 7.55
CA GLY A 37 -11.01 -0.36 8.61
C GLY A 37 -10.52 0.65 9.63
N ASP A 38 -11.43 1.14 10.47
CA ASP A 38 -11.04 1.58 11.80
C ASP A 38 -10.39 0.37 12.47
N ALA A 39 -9.09 0.46 12.73
CA ALA A 39 -8.39 -0.50 13.58
C ALA A 39 -8.96 -0.36 14.99
N ALA A 40 -10.06 -1.06 15.25
CA ALA A 40 -10.55 -1.31 16.59
C ALA A 40 -9.38 -1.87 17.42
N PRO A 41 -9.12 -1.36 18.63
CA PRO A 41 -8.09 -1.94 19.47
C PRO A 41 -8.48 -3.40 19.69
N ALA A 42 -7.52 -4.30 19.49
CA ALA A 42 -7.68 -5.72 19.76
C ALA A 42 -8.22 -5.89 21.18
N GLN A 43 -9.52 -6.15 21.28
CA GLN A 43 -10.15 -6.59 22.51
C GLN A 43 -9.51 -7.94 22.81
N GLY A 44 -8.73 -7.98 23.90
CA GLY A 44 -8.30 -9.23 24.52
C GLY A 44 -9.51 -10.12 24.79
N PRO A 45 -9.32 -11.43 25.05
CA PRO A 45 -10.43 -12.34 25.26
C PRO A 45 -11.36 -11.72 26.29
N ALA A 46 -12.58 -11.39 25.86
CA ALA A 46 -13.65 -10.94 26.75
C ALA A 46 -14.03 -12.13 27.64
N THR A 47 -13.20 -12.38 28.66
CA THR A 47 -13.70 -12.91 29.91
C THR A 47 -14.77 -11.92 30.31
N ALA A 48 -16.03 -12.34 30.35
CA ALA A 48 -17.14 -11.50 30.73
C ALA A 48 -16.96 -11.08 32.19
N ASP A 49 -16.12 -10.08 32.45
CA ASP A 49 -16.01 -9.46 33.75
C ASP A 49 -17.37 -8.75 33.97
N PRO A 50 -18.10 -9.09 35.04
CA PRO A 50 -19.34 -8.38 35.37
C PRO A 50 -19.16 -6.86 35.42
N PHE A 51 -17.94 -6.35 35.68
CA PHE A 51 -17.63 -4.92 35.66
C PHE A 51 -17.55 -4.30 34.24
N ASP A 52 -17.36 -5.10 33.20
CA ASP A 52 -17.33 -4.64 31.80
C ASP A 52 -18.72 -4.62 31.15
N ALA A 53 -19.75 -5.06 31.87
CA ALA A 53 -21.12 -5.08 31.37
C ALA A 53 -21.69 -3.66 31.25
N PRO A 54 -22.32 -3.30 30.11
CA PRO A 54 -22.87 -1.95 29.89
C PRO A 54 -24.04 -1.59 30.82
N GLN A 55 -24.58 -2.56 31.57
CA GLN A 55 -25.70 -2.42 32.50
C GLN A 55 -25.32 -2.93 33.90
N PHE A 56 -24.07 -2.76 34.32
CA PHE A 56 -23.63 -3.17 35.66
C PHE A 56 -24.46 -2.47 36.75
N ASP A 57 -25.26 -3.25 37.49
CA ASP A 57 -25.94 -2.77 38.69
C ASP A 57 -25.16 -3.22 39.95
N PRO A 58 -24.52 -2.28 40.67
CA PRO A 58 -23.77 -2.62 41.87
C PRO A 58 -24.65 -3.20 42.98
N VAL A 59 -25.93 -2.85 43.03
CA VAL A 59 -26.86 -3.32 44.07
C VAL A 59 -27.25 -4.77 43.81
N GLU A 60 -27.64 -5.10 42.58
CA GLU A 60 -27.90 -6.49 42.17
C GLU A 60 -26.64 -7.37 42.31
N TYR A 61 -25.47 -6.84 41.93
CA TYR A 61 -24.19 -7.54 42.07
C TYR A 61 -23.87 -7.84 43.54
N PHE A 62 -24.02 -6.85 44.42
CA PHE A 62 -23.80 -7.02 45.86
C PHE A 62 -24.79 -8.00 46.48
N ASN A 63 -26.08 -7.88 46.16
CA ASN A 63 -27.13 -8.76 46.67
C ASN A 63 -26.97 -10.21 46.18
N ARG A 64 -26.42 -10.44 44.99
CA ARG A 64 -26.05 -11.78 44.51
C ARG A 64 -24.86 -12.38 45.26
N HIS A 65 -23.91 -11.53 45.67
CA HIS A 65 -22.75 -11.95 46.45
C HIS A 65 -23.05 -12.16 47.94
N PHE A 66 -24.02 -11.42 48.49
CA PHE A 66 -24.41 -11.47 49.91
C PHE A 66 -25.93 -11.67 50.10
N PRO A 67 -26.47 -12.87 49.84
CA PRO A 67 -27.92 -13.12 49.92
C PRO A 67 -28.46 -13.25 51.35
N ASP A 68 -27.65 -13.75 52.30
CA ASP A 68 -28.06 -14.02 53.69
C ASP A 68 -27.13 -13.33 54.71
N GLU A 69 -27.61 -13.02 55.92
CA GLU A 69 -26.84 -12.30 56.97
C GLU A 69 -25.52 -13.00 57.35
N GLN A 70 -25.45 -14.33 57.25
CA GLN A 70 -24.25 -15.12 57.54
C GLN A 70 -23.11 -14.83 56.53
N SER A 71 -23.45 -14.42 55.30
CA SER A 71 -22.47 -14.10 54.25
C SER A 71 -21.71 -12.79 54.51
N LEU A 72 -22.28 -11.87 55.31
CA LEU A 72 -21.65 -10.60 55.68
C LEU A 72 -20.37 -10.78 56.50
N THR A 73 -20.16 -11.95 57.11
CA THR A 73 -18.91 -12.29 57.80
C THR A 73 -17.70 -12.36 56.86
N GLN A 74 -17.92 -12.52 55.55
CA GLN A 74 -16.87 -12.59 54.53
C GLN A 74 -16.61 -11.23 53.83
N LEU A 75 -17.30 -10.17 54.25
CA LEU A 75 -17.25 -8.86 53.61
C LEU A 75 -15.82 -8.28 53.59
N ASP A 76 -15.08 -8.40 54.69
CA ASP A 76 -13.70 -7.90 54.79
C ASP A 76 -12.76 -8.62 53.82
N ALA A 77 -12.93 -9.93 53.66
CA ALA A 77 -12.15 -10.73 52.71
C ALA A 77 -12.49 -10.36 51.26
N PHE A 78 -13.76 -10.13 50.96
CA PHE A 78 -14.22 -9.67 49.64
C PHE A 78 -13.72 -8.26 49.31
N ALA A 79 -13.75 -7.35 50.29
CA ALA A 79 -13.20 -6.00 50.14
C ALA A 79 -11.69 -6.04 49.88
N ALA A 80 -10.95 -6.91 50.59
CA ALA A 80 -9.52 -7.11 50.36
C ALA A 80 -9.23 -7.69 48.97
N ASP A 81 -10.03 -8.64 48.48
CA ASP A 81 -9.92 -9.19 47.12
C ASP A 81 -10.16 -8.12 46.05
N LEU A 82 -11.24 -7.34 46.16
CA LEU A 82 -11.52 -6.24 45.24
C LEU A 82 -10.40 -5.20 45.27
N GLN A 83 -9.87 -4.87 46.44
CA GLN A 83 -8.77 -3.92 46.55
C GLN A 83 -7.47 -4.46 45.95
N GLY A 84 -7.22 -5.77 46.05
CA GLY A 84 -6.15 -6.45 45.32
C GLY A 84 -6.35 -6.41 43.80
N ARG A 85 -7.57 -6.64 43.32
CA ARG A 85 -7.93 -6.54 41.89
C ARG A 85 -7.77 -5.12 41.35
N ILE A 86 -8.17 -4.10 42.11
CA ILE A 86 -7.97 -2.69 41.75
C ILE A 86 -6.47 -2.40 41.61
N GLN A 87 -5.65 -2.77 42.60
CA GLN A 87 -4.20 -2.56 42.53
C GLN A 87 -3.54 -3.33 41.37
N GLY A 88 -3.97 -4.57 41.13
CA GLY A 88 -3.52 -5.35 39.97
C GLY A 88 -3.88 -4.69 38.64
N THR A 89 -5.09 -4.13 38.54
CA THR A 89 -5.55 -3.43 37.33
C THR A 89 -4.81 -2.10 37.14
N ASP A 90 -4.59 -1.33 38.20
CA ASP A 90 -3.84 -0.07 38.14
C ASP A 90 -2.38 -0.30 37.71
N THR A 91 -1.74 -1.34 38.24
CA THR A 91 -0.38 -1.70 37.83
C THR A 91 -0.32 -2.14 36.36
N ALA A 92 -1.28 -2.95 35.91
CA ALA A 92 -1.40 -3.35 34.51
C ALA A 92 -1.69 -2.14 33.59
N LEU A 93 -2.54 -1.20 34.02
CA LEU A 93 -2.85 0.03 33.30
C LEU A 93 -1.58 0.88 33.12
N VAL A 94 -0.85 1.13 34.20
CA VAL A 94 0.39 1.91 34.15
C VAL A 94 1.41 1.26 33.21
N GLU A 95 1.54 -0.06 33.24
CA GLU A 95 2.44 -0.79 32.35
C GLU A 95 2.00 -0.72 30.88
N SER A 96 0.70 -0.86 30.62
CA SER A 96 0.12 -0.72 29.29
C SER A 96 0.34 0.70 28.73
N VAL A 97 0.11 1.74 29.53
CA VAL A 97 0.32 3.13 29.11
C VAL A 97 1.80 3.40 28.80
N LYS A 98 2.72 2.90 29.63
CA LYS A 98 4.16 3.00 29.35
C LYS A 98 4.51 2.30 28.04
N THR A 99 4.05 1.08 27.84
CA THR A 99 4.30 0.30 26.63
C THR A 99 3.72 1.01 25.40
N GLN A 100 2.50 1.51 25.48
CA GLN A 100 1.85 2.28 24.43
C GLN A 100 2.62 3.57 24.09
N SER A 101 3.17 4.27 25.08
CA SER A 101 3.99 5.46 24.85
C SER A 101 5.26 5.14 24.04
N VAL A 102 5.92 4.02 24.36
CA VAL A 102 7.12 3.54 23.64
C VAL A 102 6.76 3.09 22.22
N LEU A 103 5.64 2.39 22.06
CA LEU A 103 5.15 1.98 20.73
C LEU A 103 4.78 3.19 19.87
N SER A 104 4.12 4.20 20.44
CA SER A 104 3.76 5.42 19.71
C SER A 104 4.99 6.17 19.20
N ALA A 105 6.07 6.24 19.98
CA ALA A 105 7.33 6.84 19.55
C ALA A 105 7.98 6.04 18.40
N ARG A 106 7.92 4.70 18.45
CA ARG A 106 8.44 3.84 17.39
C ARG A 106 7.67 3.97 16.08
N VAL A 107 6.33 4.02 16.16
CA VAL A 107 5.47 4.21 14.97
C VAL A 107 5.80 5.51 14.25
N GLY A 108 6.03 6.60 14.98
CA GLY A 108 6.47 7.87 14.38
C GLY A 108 7.82 7.74 13.65
N GLY A 109 8.80 7.06 14.27
CA GLY A 109 10.11 6.82 13.66
C GLY A 109 10.05 5.93 12.42
N ASP A 110 9.25 4.87 12.44
CA ASP A 110 9.11 3.96 11.31
C ASP A 110 8.36 4.60 10.14
N LEU A 111 7.35 5.43 10.43
CA LEU A 111 6.67 6.24 9.42
C LEU A 111 7.65 7.22 8.76
N GLN A 112 8.46 7.92 9.55
CA GLN A 112 9.47 8.86 9.05
C GLN A 112 10.49 8.15 8.13
N ARG A 113 10.99 6.98 8.54
CA ARG A 113 11.90 6.16 7.70
C ARG A 113 11.24 5.71 6.40
N SER A 114 9.96 5.33 6.46
CA SER A 114 9.20 4.95 5.27
C SER A 114 9.04 6.12 4.30
N TRP A 115 8.76 7.33 4.81
CA TRP A 115 8.72 8.56 4.03
C TRP A 115 10.05 8.89 3.36
N GLU A 116 11.16 8.80 4.11
CA GLU A 116 12.50 9.02 3.56
C GLU A 116 12.83 8.02 2.43
N ALA A 117 12.52 6.73 2.65
CA ALA A 117 12.68 5.71 1.62
C ALA A 117 11.82 5.99 0.37
N MET A 118 10.59 6.47 0.55
CA MET A 118 9.69 6.87 -0.54
C MET A 118 10.27 8.04 -1.34
N GLN A 119 10.83 9.06 -0.69
CA GLN A 119 11.46 10.18 -1.38
C GLN A 119 12.67 9.74 -2.20
N VAL A 120 13.52 8.87 -1.65
CA VAL A 120 14.65 8.29 -2.39
C VAL A 120 14.17 7.52 -3.62
N LEU A 121 13.10 6.72 -3.47
CA LEU A 121 12.53 5.96 -4.59
C LEU A 121 11.99 6.89 -5.68
N LEU A 122 11.25 7.94 -5.31
CA LEU A 122 10.75 8.94 -6.25
C LEU A 122 11.90 9.62 -7.00
N GLY A 123 12.98 10.00 -6.30
CA GLY A 123 14.19 10.51 -6.92
C GLY A 123 14.75 9.55 -7.97
N ARG A 124 14.93 8.27 -7.62
CA ARG A 124 15.41 7.25 -8.56
C ARG A 124 14.49 7.06 -9.77
N VAL A 125 13.18 7.08 -9.58
CA VAL A 125 12.23 6.98 -10.69
C VAL A 125 12.39 8.17 -11.64
N THR A 126 12.53 9.39 -11.11
CA THR A 126 12.76 10.57 -11.95
C THR A 126 14.10 10.51 -12.70
N GLU A 127 15.16 10.02 -12.06
CA GLU A 127 16.46 9.80 -12.72
C GLU A 127 16.37 8.76 -13.84
N ILE A 128 15.62 7.67 -13.65
CA ILE A 128 15.41 6.65 -14.67
C ILE A 128 14.62 7.23 -15.85
N GLN A 129 13.59 8.04 -15.58
CA GLN A 129 12.83 8.72 -16.64
C GLN A 129 13.74 9.64 -17.45
N GLN A 130 14.54 10.48 -16.81
CA GLN A 130 15.48 11.36 -17.51
C GLN A 130 16.47 10.58 -18.38
N LYS A 131 17.05 9.49 -17.85
CA LYS A 131 17.95 8.62 -18.62
C LYS A 131 17.25 7.94 -19.79
N ALA A 132 15.99 7.57 -19.64
CA ALA A 132 15.19 6.98 -20.72
C ALA A 132 14.92 8.01 -21.82
N ASP A 133 14.54 9.23 -21.46
CA ASP A 133 14.33 10.33 -22.41
C ASP A 133 15.61 10.67 -23.19
N ASP A 134 16.75 10.73 -22.49
CA ASP A 134 18.05 10.97 -23.11
C ASP A 134 18.45 9.81 -24.04
N SER A 135 18.17 8.56 -23.64
CA SER A 135 18.39 7.39 -24.48
C SER A 135 17.48 7.39 -25.72
N GLU A 136 16.24 7.85 -25.60
CA GLU A 136 15.32 7.97 -26.74
C GLU A 136 15.83 9.01 -27.74
N ARG A 137 16.27 10.17 -27.27
CA ARG A 137 16.87 11.22 -28.12
C ARG A 137 18.08 10.68 -28.86
N MET A 138 19.00 10.05 -28.14
CA MET A 138 20.20 9.45 -28.73
C MET A 138 19.85 8.42 -29.80
N VAL A 139 18.89 7.54 -29.55
CA VAL A 139 18.46 6.53 -30.54
C VAL A 139 17.81 7.20 -31.76
N ASN A 140 17.00 8.24 -31.56
CA ASN A 140 16.39 8.99 -32.65
C ASN A 140 17.44 9.65 -33.55
N ASP A 141 18.49 10.22 -32.97
CA ASP A 141 19.60 10.82 -33.70
C ASP A 141 20.35 9.77 -34.51
N ILE A 142 20.72 8.63 -33.90
CA ILE A 142 21.34 7.50 -34.59
C ILE A 142 20.47 7.02 -35.75
N CYS A 143 19.15 6.90 -35.56
CA CYS A 143 18.24 6.49 -36.61
C CYS A 143 18.16 7.52 -37.75
N SER A 144 18.25 8.81 -37.44
CA SER A 144 18.30 9.89 -38.43
C SER A 144 19.57 9.78 -39.28
N ASP A 145 20.71 9.57 -38.64
CA ASP A 145 22.02 9.42 -39.29
C ASP A 145 22.09 8.19 -40.19
N ILE A 146 21.57 7.05 -39.72
CA ILE A 146 21.47 5.82 -40.52
C ILE A 146 20.66 6.08 -41.80
N ARG A 147 19.53 6.81 -41.71
CA ARG A 147 18.71 7.15 -42.88
C ARG A 147 19.45 8.10 -43.82
N ALA A 148 20.22 9.05 -43.30
CA ALA A 148 21.04 9.95 -44.11
C ALA A 148 22.11 9.18 -44.88
N LEU A 149 22.78 8.24 -44.20
CA LEU A 149 23.80 7.38 -44.80
C LEU A 149 23.19 6.45 -45.86
N ASP A 150 22.00 5.88 -45.62
CA ASP A 150 21.30 5.04 -46.59
C ASP A 150 20.92 5.81 -47.87
N ARG A 151 20.43 7.05 -47.73
CA ARG A 151 20.19 7.93 -48.90
C ARG A 151 21.47 8.18 -49.69
N GLY A 152 22.58 8.47 -49.00
CA GLY A 152 23.88 8.66 -49.62
C GLY A 152 24.33 7.42 -50.40
N LYS A 153 24.28 6.24 -49.76
CA LYS A 153 24.60 4.96 -50.40
C LYS A 153 23.74 4.70 -51.64
N ARG A 154 22.44 4.95 -51.57
CA ARG A 154 21.51 4.76 -52.69
C ARG A 154 21.87 5.69 -53.85
N ASN A 155 22.11 6.97 -53.58
CA ASN A 155 22.50 7.95 -54.59
C ASN A 155 23.80 7.55 -55.28
N LEU A 156 24.83 7.17 -54.51
CA LEU A 156 26.10 6.70 -55.07
C LEU A 156 25.92 5.45 -55.93
N THR A 157 25.14 4.48 -55.47
CA THR A 157 24.86 3.25 -56.23
C THR A 157 24.16 3.56 -57.55
N LEU A 158 23.20 4.49 -57.56
CA LEU A 158 22.51 4.94 -58.77
C LEU A 158 23.46 5.63 -59.74
N SER A 159 24.33 6.51 -59.25
CA SER A 159 25.35 7.19 -60.07
C SER A 159 26.31 6.19 -60.71
N ILE A 160 26.80 5.20 -59.96
CA ILE A 160 27.68 4.13 -60.48
C ILE A 160 26.96 3.35 -61.58
N LYS A 161 25.74 2.87 -61.32
CA LYS A 161 24.95 2.14 -62.33
C LYS A 161 24.66 2.97 -63.58
N SER A 162 24.43 4.26 -63.42
CA SER A 162 24.22 5.17 -64.56
C SER A 162 25.51 5.31 -65.38
N LEU A 163 26.66 5.40 -64.72
CA LEU A 163 27.95 5.47 -65.39
C LEU A 163 28.28 4.17 -66.12
N GLU A 164 28.06 3.01 -65.50
CA GLU A 164 28.24 1.69 -66.13
C GLU A 164 27.41 1.54 -67.42
N ARG A 165 26.18 2.08 -67.42
CA ARG A 165 25.30 2.10 -68.61
C ARG A 165 25.77 3.04 -69.72
N LEU A 166 26.60 4.04 -69.41
CA LEU A 166 27.19 4.96 -70.38
C LEU A 166 28.56 4.49 -70.88
N GLN A 167 29.26 3.67 -70.08
CA GLN A 167 30.57 3.11 -70.42
C GLN A 167 30.49 1.80 -71.21
N MET A 168 29.36 1.09 -71.15
CA MET A 168 28.99 0.06 -72.13
C MET A 168 28.44 0.69 -73.41
#